data_AF-A0A059P1C3-F1
#
_entry.id   AF-A0A059P1C3-F1
#
_cell.length_a   1.000
_cell.length_b   1.000
_cell.length_c   1.000
_cell.angle_alpha   90.00
_cell.angle_beta   90.00
_cell.angle_gamma   90.00
#
_symmetry.space_group_name_H-M   'P 1'
#
loop_
_entity.id
_entity.type
_entity.pdbx_description
1 polymer ?
#
loop_
_entity_poly.entity_id
_entity_poly.type
_entity_poly.pdbx_seq_one_letter_code
_entity_poly.pdbx_strand_id
1 'polypeptide(L)'
;MTTSTGDDRIDQIQQAITKSRRYQTVAPATVRRLARAALVASRGDVPDAVKRTKRGLHEIYGAFLPPSAPNYTALLRHLDAAVEAGDDEAVRSSLSRAMSVHMSTRERLPHLDEFYREIFRHVPRPNTLRDLACGLNPLAVPWMGLSDETVYVASDIDARLMDFVGAALTRLGVAYRTSVVDLLEARLDEPADVTLLLKTLPCLETQQRGSGWEVIDIVNSPIIVVTFPTKSLGQRSKGMFQNYSQSFESQASERSCRIQRLEIGNELIYVIHK
;
A
#
# COMPACT_ATOMS: atom_id res chain seq x y z
N MET A 1 8.54 -29.97 23.33
CA MET A 1 8.05 -30.76 22.18
C MET A 1 6.81 -30.14 21.49
N THR A 2 6.30 -28.98 21.92
CA THR A 2 5.11 -28.32 21.36
C THR A 2 5.40 -27.34 20.21
N THR A 3 6.66 -26.94 20.00
CA THR A 3 7.05 -26.00 18.94
C THR A 3 7.05 -26.64 17.55
N SER A 4 7.53 -27.89 17.39
CA SER A 4 7.61 -28.53 16.06
C SER A 4 6.24 -28.76 15.42
N THR A 5 5.24 -29.19 16.20
CA THR A 5 3.88 -29.42 15.68
C THR A 5 3.11 -28.14 15.37
N GLY A 6 3.52 -27.00 15.95
CA GLY A 6 3.00 -25.68 15.60
C GLY A 6 3.50 -25.22 14.23
N ASP A 7 4.82 -25.32 14.02
CA ASP A 7 5.46 -24.93 12.78
C ASP A 7 5.01 -25.80 11.59
N ASP A 8 4.87 -27.12 11.79
CA ASP A 8 4.38 -28.05 10.75
C ASP A 8 2.96 -27.67 10.25
N ARG A 9 2.09 -27.19 11.14
CA ARG A 9 0.72 -26.76 10.77
C ARG A 9 0.71 -25.41 10.06
N ILE A 10 1.59 -24.50 10.42
CA ILE A 10 1.74 -23.21 9.74
C ILE A 10 2.21 -23.43 8.30
N ASP A 11 3.17 -24.32 8.10
CA ASP A 11 3.66 -24.67 6.75
C ASP A 11 2.56 -25.34 5.90
N GLN A 12 1.72 -26.21 6.47
CA GLN A 12 0.55 -26.76 5.78
C GLN A 12 -0.43 -25.68 5.32
N ILE A 13 -0.72 -24.70 6.19
CA ILE A 13 -1.57 -23.56 5.84
C ILE A 13 -0.94 -22.76 4.70
N GLN A 14 0.35 -22.43 4.81
CA GLN A 14 1.06 -21.68 3.77
C GLN A 14 1.07 -22.42 2.42
N GLN A 15 1.27 -23.73 2.41
CA GLN A 15 1.17 -24.54 1.18
C GLN A 15 -0.24 -24.49 0.58
N ALA A 16 -1.28 -24.49 1.40
CA ALA A 16 -2.66 -24.36 0.93
C ALA A 16 -2.98 -22.94 0.40
N ILE A 17 -2.35 -21.89 0.95
CA ILE A 17 -2.46 -20.51 0.47
C ILE A 17 -1.73 -20.32 -0.86
N THR A 18 -0.50 -20.82 -0.98
CA THR A 18 0.31 -20.66 -2.21
C THR A 18 -0.26 -21.40 -3.41
N LYS A 19 -1.07 -22.45 -3.20
CA LYS A 19 -1.87 -23.10 -4.26
C LYS A 19 -3.02 -22.23 -4.79
N SER A 20 -3.43 -21.19 -4.06
CA SER A 20 -4.41 -20.23 -4.54
C SER A 20 -3.78 -19.31 -5.58
N ARG A 21 -4.32 -19.29 -6.81
CA ARG A 21 -3.85 -18.38 -7.87
C ARG A 21 -3.81 -16.91 -7.44
N ARG A 22 -4.71 -16.50 -6.53
CA ARG A 22 -4.84 -15.12 -6.06
C ARG A 22 -3.80 -14.70 -5.02
N TYR A 23 -3.31 -15.64 -4.22
CA TYR A 23 -2.41 -15.35 -3.08
C TYR A 23 -1.05 -16.04 -3.20
N GLN A 24 -0.77 -16.61 -4.38
CA GLN A 24 0.44 -17.39 -4.64
C GLN A 24 1.72 -16.60 -4.35
N THR A 25 1.69 -15.30 -4.60
CA THR A 25 2.86 -14.40 -4.57
C THR A 25 2.83 -13.38 -3.44
N VAL A 26 1.88 -13.54 -2.50
CA VAL A 26 1.87 -12.75 -1.26
C VAL A 26 3.06 -13.16 -0.40
N ALA A 27 3.65 -12.17 0.28
CA ALA A 27 4.81 -12.29 1.14
C ALA A 27 4.67 -13.48 2.10
N PRO A 28 5.66 -14.40 2.15
CA PRO A 28 5.64 -15.51 3.10
C PRO A 28 5.50 -15.04 4.55
N ALA A 29 6.11 -13.90 4.89
CA ALA A 29 5.97 -13.21 6.18
C ALA A 29 4.49 -12.96 6.53
N THR A 30 3.77 -12.27 5.64
CA THR A 30 2.33 -11.97 5.80
C THR A 30 1.48 -13.23 5.90
N VAL A 31 1.71 -14.22 5.02
CA VAL A 31 0.95 -15.48 5.06
C VAL A 31 1.16 -16.20 6.38
N ARG A 32 2.40 -16.29 6.87
CA ARG A 32 2.72 -16.94 8.15
C ARG A 32 2.15 -16.20 9.34
N ARG A 33 2.21 -14.87 9.36
CA ARG A 33 1.60 -14.04 10.42
C ARG A 33 0.11 -14.27 10.53
N LEU A 34 -0.61 -14.20 9.42
CA LEU A 34 -2.05 -14.47 9.36
C LEU A 34 -2.38 -15.92 9.71
N ALA A 35 -1.57 -16.89 9.25
CA ALA A 35 -1.75 -18.30 9.56
C ALA A 35 -1.59 -18.59 11.06
N ARG A 36 -0.62 -17.96 11.74
CA ARG A 36 -0.43 -18.07 13.20
C ARG A 36 -1.69 -17.62 13.95
N ALA A 37 -2.18 -16.42 13.65
CA ALA A 37 -3.39 -15.89 14.28
C ALA A 37 -4.63 -16.75 13.97
N ALA A 38 -4.77 -17.18 12.71
CA ALA A 38 -5.86 -18.02 12.27
C ALA A 38 -5.86 -19.41 12.95
N LEU A 39 -4.69 -20.03 13.13
CA LEU A 39 -4.55 -21.33 13.77
C LEU A 39 -4.95 -21.29 15.24
N VAL A 40 -4.52 -20.26 15.97
CA VAL A 40 -4.93 -20.02 17.36
C VAL A 40 -6.44 -19.83 17.44
N ALA A 41 -6.99 -18.95 16.61
CA ALA A 41 -8.41 -18.68 16.60
C ALA A 41 -9.24 -19.93 16.23
N SER A 42 -8.71 -20.80 15.36
CA SER A 42 -9.36 -22.04 14.90
C SER A 42 -9.13 -23.22 15.85
N ARG A 43 -8.56 -22.99 17.04
CA ARG A 43 -8.28 -24.04 18.04
C ARG A 43 -7.42 -25.18 17.47
N GLY A 44 -6.52 -24.86 16.55
CA GLY A 44 -5.63 -25.83 15.91
C GLY A 44 -6.19 -26.52 14.66
N ASP A 45 -7.45 -26.26 14.26
CA ASP A 45 -8.03 -26.83 13.04
C ASP A 45 -7.44 -26.18 11.78
N VAL A 46 -6.70 -26.98 11.00
CA VAL A 46 -5.98 -26.50 9.80
C VAL A 46 -6.94 -26.08 8.68
N PRO A 47 -7.98 -26.87 8.30
CA PRO A 47 -8.94 -26.44 7.27
C PRO A 47 -9.61 -25.09 7.54
N ASP A 48 -10.06 -24.85 8.77
CA ASP A 48 -10.67 -23.58 9.16
C ASP A 48 -9.65 -22.46 9.28
N ALA A 49 -8.43 -22.74 9.75
CA ALA A 49 -7.33 -21.77 9.73
C ALA A 49 -6.99 -21.33 8.28
N VAL A 50 -7.02 -22.24 7.30
CA VAL A 50 -6.86 -21.88 5.87
C VAL A 50 -7.97 -20.94 5.42
N LYS A 51 -9.25 -21.23 5.74
CA LYS A 51 -10.38 -20.36 5.38
C LYS A 51 -10.23 -18.96 5.98
N ARG A 52 -9.83 -18.88 7.25
CA ARG A 52 -9.63 -17.60 7.95
C ARG A 52 -8.44 -16.82 7.40
N THR A 53 -7.33 -17.50 7.10
CA THR A 53 -6.16 -16.89 6.46
C THR A 53 -6.53 -16.32 5.08
N LYS A 54 -7.27 -17.05 4.24
CA LYS A 54 -7.77 -16.55 2.95
C LYS A 54 -8.69 -15.34 3.11
N ARG A 55 -9.53 -15.32 4.14
CA ARG A 55 -10.41 -14.19 4.44
C ARG A 55 -9.61 -12.95 4.83
N GLY A 56 -8.64 -13.09 5.73
CA GLY A 56 -7.73 -12.01 6.10
C GLY A 56 -6.96 -11.47 4.89
N LEU A 57 -6.39 -12.35 4.05
CA LEU A 57 -5.75 -11.97 2.80
C LEU A 57 -6.70 -11.27 1.81
N HIS A 58 -7.97 -11.66 1.77
CA HIS A 58 -8.96 -10.96 0.98
C HIS A 58 -9.18 -9.55 1.51
N GLU A 59 -9.36 -9.38 2.81
CA GLU A 59 -9.64 -8.09 3.43
C GLU A 59 -8.50 -7.09 3.25
N ILE A 60 -7.24 -7.53 3.39
CA ILE A 60 -6.08 -6.62 3.38
C ILE A 60 -5.47 -6.39 2.00
N TYR A 61 -5.79 -7.25 1.02
CA TYR A 61 -5.15 -7.22 -0.29
C TYR A 61 -6.10 -7.61 -1.42
N GLY A 62 -6.73 -8.79 -1.31
CA GLY A 62 -7.55 -9.32 -2.39
C GLY A 62 -8.68 -8.37 -2.79
N ALA A 63 -9.35 -7.72 -1.84
CA ALA A 63 -10.48 -6.81 -2.08
C ALA A 63 -10.12 -5.64 -3.01
N PHE A 64 -8.85 -5.24 -3.05
CA PHE A 64 -8.38 -4.13 -3.88
C PHE A 64 -8.04 -4.54 -5.32
N LEU A 65 -8.00 -5.84 -5.60
CA LEU A 65 -7.63 -6.39 -6.90
C LEU A 65 -8.81 -7.09 -7.58
N PRO A 66 -8.77 -7.22 -8.93
CA PRO A 66 -9.77 -8.01 -9.64
C PRO A 66 -9.80 -9.47 -9.16
N PRO A 67 -10.91 -10.19 -9.41
CA PRO A 67 -11.02 -11.61 -9.05
C PRO A 67 -9.94 -12.49 -9.69
N SER A 68 -9.52 -12.15 -10.91
CA SER A 68 -8.40 -12.77 -11.62
C SER A 68 -7.13 -11.92 -11.45
N ALA A 69 -5.97 -12.58 -11.54
CA ALA A 69 -4.69 -11.88 -11.53
C ALA A 69 -4.65 -10.84 -12.68
N PRO A 70 -4.24 -9.60 -12.41
CA PRO A 70 -4.03 -8.59 -13.44
C PRO A 70 -3.14 -9.08 -14.57
N ASN A 71 -3.48 -8.71 -15.81
CA ASN A 71 -2.62 -8.97 -16.95
C ASN A 71 -1.52 -7.91 -17.06
N TYR A 72 -0.55 -7.96 -16.14
CA TYR A 72 0.56 -7.01 -16.08
C TYR A 72 1.38 -6.98 -17.36
N THR A 73 1.54 -8.12 -18.05
CA THR A 73 2.23 -8.18 -19.35
C THR A 73 1.55 -7.31 -20.41
N ALA A 74 0.21 -7.32 -20.48
CA ALA A 74 -0.51 -6.47 -21.42
C ALA A 74 -0.39 -4.98 -21.03
N LEU A 75 -0.46 -4.66 -19.73
CA LEU A 75 -0.29 -3.29 -19.25
C LEU A 75 1.10 -2.74 -19.58
N LEU A 76 2.17 -3.52 -19.36
CA LEU A 76 3.53 -3.14 -19.71
C LEU A 76 3.70 -2.96 -21.23
N ARG A 77 3.11 -3.83 -22.05
CA ARG A 77 3.17 -3.69 -23.52
C ARG A 77 2.58 -2.37 -24.01
N HIS A 78 1.47 -1.92 -23.40
CA HIS A 78 0.91 -0.63 -23.76
C HIS A 78 1.78 0.55 -23.30
N LEU A 79 2.42 0.43 -22.13
CA LEU A 79 3.36 1.42 -21.65
C LEU A 79 4.60 1.48 -22.55
N ASP A 80 5.15 0.34 -22.94
CA ASP A 80 6.29 0.22 -23.87
C ASP A 80 5.99 0.94 -25.18
N ALA A 81 4.84 0.65 -25.81
CA ALA A 81 4.44 1.29 -27.06
C ALA A 81 4.31 2.82 -26.94
N ALA A 82 3.85 3.33 -25.79
CA ALA A 82 3.74 4.77 -25.56
C ALA A 82 5.10 5.44 -25.32
N VAL A 83 5.99 4.79 -24.56
CA VAL A 83 7.35 5.27 -24.30
C VAL A 83 8.18 5.26 -25.59
N GLU A 84 8.11 4.19 -26.38
CA GLU A 84 8.79 4.08 -27.68
C GLU A 84 8.34 5.15 -28.68
N ALA A 85 7.07 5.55 -28.62
CA ALA A 85 6.54 6.62 -29.46
C ALA A 85 6.93 8.03 -28.99
N GLY A 86 7.48 8.18 -27.77
CA GLY A 86 7.77 9.49 -27.17
C GLY A 86 6.52 10.33 -26.93
N ASP A 87 5.37 9.69 -26.70
CA ASP A 87 4.07 10.34 -26.51
C ASP A 87 3.69 10.36 -25.03
N ASP A 88 3.97 11.48 -24.37
CA ASP A 88 3.70 11.70 -22.95
C ASP A 88 2.22 11.54 -22.58
N GLU A 89 1.30 11.88 -23.49
CA GLU A 89 -0.13 11.72 -23.27
C GLU A 89 -0.51 10.23 -23.29
N ALA A 90 0.01 9.48 -24.26
CA ALA A 90 -0.16 8.03 -24.32
C ALA A 90 0.47 7.31 -23.13
N VAL A 91 1.61 7.80 -22.62
CA VAL A 91 2.26 7.28 -21.40
C VAL A 91 1.34 7.50 -20.20
N ARG A 92 0.88 8.74 -19.96
CA ARG A 92 -0.04 9.06 -18.86
C ARG A 92 -1.35 8.27 -18.94
N SER A 93 -1.90 8.10 -20.15
CA SER A 93 -3.09 7.28 -20.39
C SER A 93 -2.86 5.80 -20.05
N SER A 94 -1.70 5.25 -20.44
CA SER A 94 -1.34 3.87 -20.13
C SER A 94 -1.13 3.62 -18.64
N LEU A 95 -0.49 4.56 -17.94
CA LEU A 95 -0.31 4.52 -16.48
C LEU A 95 -1.66 4.62 -15.75
N SER A 96 -2.53 5.53 -16.16
CA SER A 96 -3.87 5.68 -15.59
C SER A 96 -4.69 4.39 -15.75
N ARG A 97 -4.63 3.75 -16.92
CA ARG A 97 -5.29 2.45 -17.16
C ARG A 97 -4.72 1.37 -16.25
N ALA A 98 -3.40 1.30 -16.07
CA ALA A 98 -2.79 0.34 -15.17
C ALA A 98 -3.20 0.58 -13.71
N MET A 99 -3.12 1.82 -13.23
CA MET A 99 -3.57 2.22 -11.88
C MET A 99 -5.06 1.91 -11.63
N SER A 100 -5.90 1.93 -12.67
CA SER A 100 -7.33 1.62 -12.55
C SER A 100 -7.62 0.16 -12.18
N VAL A 101 -6.65 -0.74 -12.34
CA VAL A 101 -6.78 -2.15 -11.97
C VAL A 101 -6.84 -2.34 -10.45
N HIS A 102 -6.16 -1.46 -9.71
CA HIS A 102 -6.15 -1.49 -8.25
C HIS A 102 -7.15 -0.47 -7.71
N MET A 103 -8.07 -0.93 -6.88
CA MET A 103 -9.22 -0.15 -6.42
C MET A 103 -8.81 1.16 -5.72
N SER A 104 -7.85 1.10 -4.79
CA SER A 104 -7.41 2.28 -4.02
C SER A 104 -6.86 3.40 -4.93
N THR A 105 -6.10 3.03 -5.95
CA THR A 105 -5.53 3.97 -6.93
C THR A 105 -6.57 4.42 -7.95
N ARG A 106 -7.48 3.52 -8.38
CA ARG A 106 -8.61 3.86 -9.26
C ARG A 106 -9.47 4.97 -8.68
N GLU A 107 -9.74 4.93 -7.37
CA GLU A 107 -10.50 5.97 -6.68
C GLU A 107 -9.83 7.34 -6.70
N ARG A 108 -8.49 7.38 -6.77
CA ARG A 108 -7.70 8.62 -6.78
C ARG A 108 -7.58 9.24 -8.16
N LEU A 109 -7.64 8.43 -9.24
CA LEU A 109 -7.43 8.88 -10.62
C LEU A 109 -8.17 10.18 -11.00
N PRO A 110 -9.46 10.39 -10.66
CA PRO A 110 -10.16 11.62 -11.04
C PRO A 110 -9.59 12.90 -10.42
N HIS A 111 -8.76 12.77 -9.39
CA HIS A 111 -8.19 13.89 -8.63
C HIS A 111 -6.66 13.83 -8.60
N LEU A 112 -6.01 13.03 -9.45
CA LEU A 112 -4.58 12.70 -9.33
C LEU A 112 -3.67 13.93 -9.44
N ASP A 113 -3.93 14.81 -10.41
CA ASP A 113 -3.20 16.07 -10.61
C ASP A 113 -3.32 17.00 -9.39
N GLU A 114 -4.54 17.21 -8.90
CA GLU A 114 -4.79 18.04 -7.71
C GLU A 114 -4.15 17.43 -6.46
N PHE A 115 -4.30 16.12 -6.27
CA PHE A 115 -3.81 15.37 -5.11
C PHE A 115 -2.31 15.57 -4.92
N TYR A 116 -1.52 15.33 -5.97
CA TYR A 116 -0.08 15.47 -5.86
C TYR A 116 0.40 16.92 -5.88
N ARG A 117 -0.23 17.79 -6.68
CA ARG A 117 0.10 19.20 -6.67
C ARG A 117 -0.05 19.79 -5.28
N GLU A 118 -1.16 19.55 -4.58
CA GLU A 118 -1.36 20.12 -3.25
C GLU A 118 -0.47 19.44 -2.19
N ILE A 119 -0.28 18.12 -2.22
CA ILE A 119 0.64 17.44 -1.27
C ILE A 119 2.07 18.00 -1.39
N PHE A 120 2.61 18.11 -2.61
CA PHE A 120 3.97 18.59 -2.86
C PHE A 120 4.17 20.09 -2.64
N ARG A 121 3.10 20.87 -2.38
CA ARG A 121 3.23 22.24 -1.85
C ARG A 121 3.51 22.28 -0.35
N HIS A 122 3.25 21.17 0.35
CA HIS A 122 3.41 21.07 1.81
C HIS A 122 4.55 20.15 2.23
N VAL A 123 5.21 19.51 1.28
CA VAL A 123 6.43 18.73 1.51
C VAL A 123 7.60 19.34 0.73
N PRO A 124 8.84 19.30 1.25
CA PRO A 124 10.02 19.70 0.50
C PRO A 124 10.22 18.77 -0.70
N ARG A 125 11.02 19.20 -1.68
CA ARG A 125 11.46 18.31 -2.75
C ARG A 125 12.31 17.18 -2.14
N PRO A 126 11.88 15.91 -2.23
CA PRO A 126 12.59 14.81 -1.58
C PRO A 126 13.75 14.32 -2.45
N ASN A 127 14.90 14.01 -1.86
CA ASN A 127 15.91 13.18 -2.48
C ASN A 127 15.48 11.70 -2.46
N THR A 128 14.75 11.28 -1.42
CA THR A 128 14.16 9.94 -1.33
C THR A 128 12.69 10.02 -0.94
N LEU A 129 11.82 9.48 -1.80
CA LEU A 129 10.39 9.32 -1.56
C LEU A 129 10.08 7.84 -1.32
N ARG A 130 9.60 7.52 -0.12
CA ARG A 130 9.19 6.15 0.25
C ARG A 130 7.68 6.00 0.15
N ASP A 131 7.19 4.93 -0.46
CA ASP A 131 5.76 4.60 -0.57
C ASP A 131 5.51 3.20 0.02
N LEU A 132 4.77 3.15 1.14
CA LEU A 132 4.53 1.95 1.94
C LEU A 132 3.09 1.45 1.76
N ALA A 133 2.95 0.15 1.49
CA ALA A 133 1.70 -0.44 0.98
C ALA A 133 1.23 0.30 -0.28
N CYS A 134 2.17 0.46 -1.22
CA CYS A 134 2.05 1.40 -2.33
C CYS A 134 0.95 1.04 -3.32
N GLY A 135 0.52 -0.22 -3.39
CA GLY A 135 -0.34 -0.72 -4.46
C GLY A 135 0.24 -0.34 -5.83
N LEU A 136 -0.57 0.30 -6.68
CA LEU A 136 -0.12 0.83 -7.97
C LEU A 136 0.19 2.33 -7.96
N ASN A 137 0.30 2.94 -6.79
CA ASN A 137 0.55 4.38 -6.65
C ASN A 137 1.88 4.87 -7.25
N PRO A 138 2.97 4.08 -7.29
CA PRO A 138 4.22 4.52 -7.91
C PRO A 138 4.11 4.84 -9.40
N LEU A 139 3.06 4.36 -10.08
CA LEU A 139 2.80 4.74 -11.47
C LEU A 139 2.37 6.22 -11.63
N ALA A 140 2.05 6.90 -10.53
CA ALA A 140 1.67 8.30 -10.53
C ALA A 140 2.87 9.27 -10.50
N VAL A 141 4.12 8.78 -10.56
CA VAL A 141 5.33 9.65 -10.57
C VAL A 141 5.26 10.82 -11.56
N PRO A 142 4.74 10.68 -12.81
CA PRO A 142 4.62 11.80 -13.74
C PRO A 142 3.72 12.96 -13.28
N TRP A 143 2.90 12.75 -12.24
CA TRP A 143 2.06 13.77 -11.61
C TRP A 143 2.67 14.40 -10.35
N MET A 144 3.78 13.84 -9.85
CA MET A 144 4.40 14.24 -8.59
C MET A 144 5.37 15.42 -8.73
N GLY A 145 5.89 15.66 -9.95
CA GLY A 145 6.88 16.73 -10.18
C GLY A 145 8.18 16.55 -9.38
N LEU A 146 8.60 15.29 -9.22
CA LEU A 146 9.84 14.94 -8.52
C LEU A 146 11.08 15.43 -9.29
N SER A 147 12.20 15.54 -8.59
CA SER A 147 13.50 15.76 -9.24
C SER A 147 13.92 14.50 -9.97
N ASP A 148 14.68 14.62 -11.07
CA ASP A 148 15.28 13.48 -11.77
C ASP A 148 16.25 12.70 -10.88
N GLU A 149 16.76 13.33 -9.83
CA GLU A 149 17.64 12.72 -8.82
C GLU A 149 16.88 12.02 -7.69
N THR A 150 15.55 12.20 -7.59
CA THR A 150 14.75 11.59 -6.53
C THR A 150 14.72 10.06 -6.68
N VAL A 151 15.08 9.35 -5.62
CA VAL A 151 14.94 7.89 -5.57
C VAL A 151 13.58 7.50 -5.01
N TYR A 152 12.82 6.71 -5.77
CA TYR A 152 11.52 6.18 -5.36
C TYR A 152 11.67 4.81 -4.69
N VAL A 153 11.31 4.70 -3.41
CA VAL A 153 11.38 3.45 -2.63
C VAL A 153 9.98 2.91 -2.40
N ALA A 154 9.56 1.92 -3.16
CA ALA A 154 8.20 1.37 -3.11
C ALA A 154 8.17 -0.02 -2.44
N SER A 155 7.14 -0.28 -1.64
CA SER A 155 6.91 -1.62 -1.09
C SER A 155 5.44 -1.95 -0.87
N ASP A 156 5.11 -3.23 -1.06
CA ASP A 156 3.80 -3.84 -0.82
C ASP A 156 3.99 -5.33 -0.51
N ILE A 157 2.91 -6.05 -0.20
CA ILE A 157 2.97 -7.44 0.26
C ILE A 157 2.96 -8.48 -0.87
N ASP A 158 2.85 -8.11 -2.14
CA ASP A 158 2.79 -9.08 -3.25
C ASP A 158 3.92 -8.91 -4.27
N ALA A 159 4.63 -10.01 -4.52
CA ALA A 159 5.80 -10.01 -5.39
C ALA A 159 5.48 -9.66 -6.85
N ARG A 160 4.36 -10.15 -7.42
CA ARG A 160 4.01 -9.85 -8.82
C ARG A 160 3.63 -8.38 -9.00
N LEU A 161 2.93 -7.82 -8.03
CA LEU A 161 2.63 -6.39 -8.00
C LEU A 161 3.92 -5.58 -7.93
N MET A 162 4.85 -5.94 -7.06
CA MET A 162 6.12 -5.22 -6.92
C MET A 162 7.03 -5.37 -8.15
N ASP A 163 7.08 -6.55 -8.77
CA ASP A 163 7.78 -6.76 -10.04
C ASP A 163 7.20 -5.88 -11.15
N PHE A 164 5.86 -5.79 -11.23
CA PHE A 164 5.19 -4.90 -12.18
C PHE A 164 5.50 -3.43 -11.91
N VAL A 165 5.48 -2.99 -10.65
CA VAL A 165 5.82 -1.62 -10.25
C VAL A 165 7.25 -1.29 -10.65
N GLY A 166 8.23 -2.15 -10.35
CA GLY A 166 9.63 -1.93 -10.74
C GLY A 166 9.80 -1.88 -12.26
N ALA A 167 9.13 -2.77 -12.98
CA ALA A 167 9.12 -2.77 -14.44
C ALA A 167 8.55 -1.47 -15.03
N ALA A 168 7.47 -0.92 -14.44
CA ALA A 168 6.89 0.35 -14.85
C ALA A 168 7.84 1.53 -14.55
N LEU A 169 8.39 1.61 -13.34
CA LEU A 169 9.34 2.67 -12.96
C LEU A 169 10.59 2.68 -13.84
N THR A 170 11.09 1.51 -14.23
CA THR A 170 12.20 1.36 -15.20
C THR A 170 11.88 2.06 -16.53
N ARG A 171 10.68 1.85 -17.06
CA ARG A 171 10.24 2.43 -18.35
C ARG A 171 10.06 3.94 -18.28
N LEU A 172 9.78 4.46 -17.09
CA LEU A 172 9.67 5.90 -16.83
C LEU A 172 11.04 6.56 -16.57
N GLY A 173 12.14 5.79 -16.57
CA GLY A 173 13.48 6.32 -16.29
C GLY A 173 13.67 6.78 -14.84
N VAL A 174 12.83 6.33 -13.91
CA VAL A 174 12.85 6.75 -12.51
C VAL A 174 13.93 5.96 -11.76
N ALA A 175 14.76 6.62 -10.95
CA ALA A 175 15.63 5.93 -10.02
C ALA A 175 14.78 5.29 -8.91
N TYR A 176 14.87 3.98 -8.69
CA TYR A 176 13.98 3.30 -7.75
C TYR A 176 14.59 2.12 -6.99
N ARG A 177 13.93 1.76 -5.88
CA ARG A 177 14.06 0.48 -5.19
C ARG A 177 12.66 -0.08 -4.92
N THR A 178 12.45 -1.36 -5.19
CA THR A 178 11.20 -2.07 -4.87
C THR A 178 11.48 -3.23 -3.95
N SER A 179 10.63 -3.44 -2.95
CA SER A 179 10.73 -4.58 -2.03
C SER A 179 9.36 -5.14 -1.65
N VAL A 180 9.33 -6.41 -1.26
CA VAL A 180 8.12 -7.06 -0.73
C VAL A 180 8.17 -6.99 0.79
N VAL A 181 7.26 -6.23 1.39
CA VAL A 181 7.35 -5.84 2.81
C VAL A 181 5.99 -5.95 3.50
N ASP A 182 5.97 -6.63 4.65
CA ASP A 182 4.85 -6.59 5.59
C ASP A 182 5.14 -5.53 6.67
N LEU A 183 4.37 -4.43 6.68
CA LEU A 183 4.59 -3.32 7.61
C LEU A 183 4.48 -3.72 9.09
N LEU A 184 3.82 -4.84 9.41
CA LEU A 184 3.68 -5.33 10.79
C LEU A 184 4.88 -6.18 11.25
N GLU A 185 5.80 -6.53 10.36
CA GLU A 185 7.02 -7.30 10.69
C GLU A 185 8.31 -6.60 10.22
N ALA A 186 8.20 -5.54 9.43
CA ALA A 186 9.33 -4.88 8.79
C ALA A 186 10.12 -3.96 9.73
N ARG A 187 11.41 -3.79 9.41
CA ARG A 187 12.20 -2.66 9.90
C ARG A 187 12.00 -1.48 8.96
N LEU A 188 11.68 -0.31 9.51
CA LEU A 188 11.42 0.93 8.78
C LEU A 188 12.46 2.02 9.13
N ASP A 189 13.69 1.58 9.38
CA ASP A 189 14.84 2.38 9.84
C ASP A 189 15.64 3.02 8.71
N GLU A 190 15.46 2.58 7.46
CA GLU A 190 16.07 3.24 6.30
C GLU A 190 15.62 4.72 6.22
N PRO A 191 16.55 5.69 6.12
CA PRO A 191 16.17 7.11 5.99
C PRO A 191 15.44 7.38 4.67
N ALA A 192 14.37 8.17 4.73
CA ALA A 192 13.75 8.78 3.56
C ALA A 192 13.22 10.18 3.92
N ASP A 193 13.26 11.14 3.01
CA ASP A 193 12.84 12.52 3.29
C ASP A 193 11.33 12.61 3.50
N VAL A 194 10.56 11.88 2.69
CA VAL A 194 9.11 11.79 2.74
C VAL A 194 8.68 10.33 2.67
N THR A 195 7.79 9.90 3.56
CA THR A 195 7.11 8.60 3.47
C THR A 195 5.61 8.78 3.20
N LEU A 196 5.07 8.01 2.26
CA LEU A 196 3.64 7.94 1.95
C LEU A 196 3.03 6.69 2.60
N LEU A 197 1.90 6.88 3.29
CA LEU A 197 1.04 5.85 3.87
C LEU A 197 -0.41 6.11 3.43
N LEU A 198 -0.69 5.87 2.15
CA LEU A 198 -1.94 6.29 1.52
C LEU A 198 -3.03 5.22 1.67
N LYS A 199 -4.10 5.54 2.43
CA LYS A 199 -5.19 4.61 2.81
C LYS A 199 -4.71 3.33 3.52
N THR A 200 -3.54 3.38 4.14
CA THR A 200 -2.90 2.19 4.73
C THR A 200 -3.35 1.92 6.16
N LEU A 201 -3.43 2.96 7.00
CA LEU A 201 -3.68 2.83 8.44
C LEU A 201 -4.97 2.06 8.78
N PRO A 202 -6.13 2.29 8.14
CA PRO A 202 -7.32 1.50 8.41
C PRO A 202 -7.12 -0.01 8.24
N CYS A 203 -6.32 -0.41 7.25
CA CYS A 203 -6.00 -1.81 7.00
C CYS A 203 -5.06 -2.38 8.08
N LEU A 204 -4.11 -1.58 8.57
CA LEU A 204 -3.23 -1.97 9.68
C LEU A 204 -4.02 -2.14 10.98
N GLU A 205 -4.89 -1.20 11.32
CA GLU A 205 -5.73 -1.25 12.54
C GLU A 205 -6.66 -2.48 12.58
N THR A 206 -7.21 -2.89 11.44
CA THR A 206 -8.01 -4.13 11.34
C THR A 206 -7.16 -5.38 11.60
N GLN A 207 -5.88 -5.37 11.22
CA GLN A 207 -4.98 -6.50 11.42
C GLN A 207 -4.40 -6.56 12.84
N GLN A 208 -3.99 -5.41 13.36
CA GLN A 208 -3.40 -5.25 14.68
C GLN A 208 -3.76 -3.86 15.22
N ARG A 209 -4.58 -3.80 16.26
CA ARG A 209 -5.00 -2.53 16.89
C ARG A 209 -3.78 -1.74 17.38
N GLY A 210 -3.73 -0.45 17.06
CA GLY A 210 -2.65 0.47 17.41
C GLY A 210 -1.48 0.49 16.43
N SER A 211 -1.41 -0.48 15.52
CA SER A 211 -0.28 -0.62 14.59
C SER A 211 -0.14 0.54 13.61
N GLY A 212 -1.20 1.30 13.35
CA GLY A 212 -1.13 2.49 12.50
C GLY A 212 -0.16 3.54 13.04
N TRP A 213 -0.25 3.83 14.34
CA TRP A 213 0.67 4.76 15.01
C TRP A 213 2.03 4.13 15.31
N GLU A 214 2.08 2.84 15.65
CA GLU A 214 3.37 2.13 15.80
C GLU A 214 4.22 2.27 14.52
N VAL A 215 3.60 2.12 13.33
CA VAL A 215 4.27 2.34 12.05
C VAL A 215 4.72 3.80 11.87
N ILE A 216 3.85 4.79 12.13
CA ILE A 216 4.23 6.22 12.04
C ILE A 216 5.42 6.53 12.95
N ASP A 217 5.42 6.01 14.17
CA ASP A 217 6.43 6.29 15.18
C ASP A 217 7.79 5.69 14.78
N ILE A 218 7.84 4.48 14.22
CA ILE A 218 9.10 3.81 13.82
C ILE A 218 9.63 4.20 12.43
N VAL A 219 8.79 4.73 11.54
CA VAL A 219 9.22 5.17 10.20
C VAL A 219 10.28 6.27 10.34
N ASN A 220 11.46 6.02 9.79
CA ASN A 220 12.57 6.97 9.74
C ASN A 220 12.40 7.96 8.59
N SER A 221 11.40 8.84 8.71
CA SER A 221 11.19 9.98 7.83
C SER A 221 10.72 11.18 8.63
N PRO A 222 11.30 12.38 8.42
CA PRO A 222 10.85 13.59 9.13
C PRO A 222 9.44 14.01 8.70
N ILE A 223 9.02 13.64 7.48
CA ILE A 223 7.71 13.98 6.93
C ILE A 223 6.99 12.71 6.50
N ILE A 224 5.74 12.57 6.93
CA ILE A 224 4.89 11.43 6.60
C ILE A 224 3.55 11.95 6.06
N VAL A 225 3.14 11.49 4.89
CA VAL A 225 1.82 11.75 4.32
C VAL A 225 0.94 10.55 4.58
N VAL A 226 -0.08 10.73 5.41
CA VAL A 226 -1.07 9.70 5.75
C VAL A 226 -2.39 10.06 5.10
N THR A 227 -3.07 9.09 4.49
CA THR A 227 -4.42 9.33 3.97
C THR A 227 -5.44 8.31 4.44
N PHE A 228 -6.70 8.74 4.50
CA PHE A 228 -7.86 7.94 4.85
C PHE A 228 -8.92 8.05 3.73
N PRO A 229 -9.58 6.94 3.36
CA PRO A 229 -10.74 7.03 2.47
C PRO A 229 -11.90 7.73 3.21
N THR A 230 -12.60 8.63 2.54
CA THR A 230 -13.77 9.34 3.11
C THR A 230 -15.10 8.67 2.78
N LYS A 231 -15.08 7.59 1.97
CA LYS A 231 -16.22 6.74 1.63
C LYS A 231 -15.89 5.28 1.88
N SER A 232 -16.86 4.50 2.37
CA SER A 232 -16.72 3.05 2.41
C SER A 232 -16.83 2.48 1.00
N LEU A 233 -16.33 1.25 0.81
CA LEU A 233 -16.54 0.46 -0.39
C LEU A 233 -18.04 0.14 -0.53
N GLY A 234 -18.79 1.07 -1.12
CA GLY A 234 -20.18 0.87 -1.56
C GLY A 234 -21.31 1.63 -0.86
N GLN A 235 -21.11 2.47 0.19
CA GLN A 235 -22.23 3.23 0.82
C GLN A 235 -21.87 4.61 1.47
N ARG A 236 -22.93 5.34 1.88
CA ARG A 236 -22.99 6.75 2.36
C ARG A 236 -21.99 7.09 3.49
N SER A 237 -21.48 8.32 3.42
CA SER A 237 -20.10 8.70 3.69
C SER A 237 -19.83 9.58 4.91
N LYS A 238 -20.80 9.81 5.82
CA LYS A 238 -20.61 10.81 6.88
C LYS A 238 -19.93 10.29 8.16
N GLY A 239 -20.16 9.04 8.56
CA GLY A 239 -19.64 8.52 9.83
C GLY A 239 -18.15 8.15 9.82
N MET A 240 -17.63 7.70 8.68
CA MET A 240 -16.25 7.22 8.55
C MET A 240 -15.22 8.35 8.60
N PHE A 241 -15.49 9.44 7.89
CA PHE A 241 -14.67 10.66 7.92
C PHE A 241 -14.51 11.19 9.35
N GLN A 242 -15.62 11.27 10.09
CA GLN A 242 -15.63 11.82 11.45
C GLN A 242 -14.89 10.93 12.44
N ASN A 243 -15.02 9.60 12.31
CA ASN A 243 -14.33 8.66 13.18
C ASN A 243 -12.80 8.64 12.96
N TYR A 244 -12.35 8.62 11.70
CA TYR A 244 -10.91 8.62 11.41
C TYR A 244 -10.26 9.96 11.78
N SER A 245 -10.88 11.09 11.41
CA SER A 245 -10.31 12.42 11.69
C SER A 245 -10.18 12.68 13.19
N GLN A 246 -11.24 12.47 13.97
CA GLN A 246 -11.21 12.74 15.42
C GLN A 246 -10.18 11.87 16.14
N SER A 247 -10.17 10.56 15.86
CA SER A 247 -9.24 9.65 16.52
C SER A 247 -7.78 9.94 16.13
N PHE A 248 -7.52 10.25 14.85
CA PHE A 248 -6.18 10.54 14.37
C PHE A 248 -5.66 11.89 14.89
N GLU A 249 -6.47 12.95 14.83
CA GLU A 249 -6.10 14.29 15.32
C GLU A 249 -5.83 14.30 16.83
N SER A 250 -6.60 13.55 17.63
CA SER A 250 -6.35 13.37 19.06
C SER A 250 -4.99 12.72 19.32
N GLN A 251 -4.71 11.60 18.65
CA GLN A 251 -3.45 10.87 18.83
C GLN A 251 -2.22 11.64 18.32
N ALA A 252 -2.39 12.45 17.27
CA ALA A 252 -1.36 13.36 16.78
C ALA A 252 -1.05 14.46 17.78
N SER A 253 -2.09 15.03 18.41
CA SER A 253 -1.95 16.05 19.45
C SER A 253 -1.24 15.50 20.70
N GLU A 254 -1.59 14.28 21.12
CA GLU A 254 -0.93 13.58 22.23
C GLU A 254 0.57 13.36 22.00
N ARG A 255 0.98 13.21 20.73
CA ARG A 255 2.39 13.05 20.31
C ARG A 255 3.09 14.36 19.98
N SER A 256 2.41 15.50 20.15
CA SER A 256 2.92 16.83 19.75
C SER A 256 3.36 16.89 18.28
N CYS A 257 2.78 16.05 17.42
CA CYS A 257 3.06 16.09 15.99
C CYS A 257 2.43 17.33 15.36
N ARG A 258 3.18 18.06 14.54
CA ARG A 258 2.61 19.12 13.72
C ARG A 258 1.95 18.48 12.51
N ILE A 259 0.62 18.61 12.41
CA ILE A 259 -0.16 18.09 11.29
C ILE A 259 -0.74 19.20 10.44
N GLN A 260 -0.73 19.01 9.13
CA GLN A 260 -1.52 19.79 8.20
C GLN A 260 -2.57 18.88 7.56
N ARG A 261 -3.83 19.31 7.58
CA ARG A 261 -4.96 18.57 7.02
C ARG A 261 -5.37 19.13 5.66
N LEU A 262 -5.64 18.24 4.72
CA LEU A 262 -6.25 18.54 3.42
C LEU A 262 -7.38 17.53 3.15
N GLU A 263 -8.28 17.87 2.24
CA GLU A 263 -9.28 16.95 1.71
C GLU A 263 -9.36 17.12 0.20
N ILE A 264 -9.10 16.05 -0.54
CA ILE A 264 -9.06 16.06 -2.01
C ILE A 264 -9.84 14.85 -2.52
N GLY A 265 -10.90 15.10 -3.29
CA GLY A 265 -11.79 14.06 -3.79
C GLY A 265 -12.44 13.26 -2.65
N ASN A 266 -12.12 11.97 -2.57
CA ASN A 266 -12.59 11.08 -1.49
C ASN A 266 -11.45 10.67 -0.53
N GLU A 267 -10.42 11.50 -0.39
CA GLU A 267 -9.29 11.26 0.51
C GLU A 267 -9.09 12.41 1.50
N LEU A 268 -9.11 12.05 2.78
CA LEU A 268 -8.65 12.89 3.87
C LEU A 268 -7.15 12.69 4.02
N ILE A 269 -6.39 13.78 4.01
CA ILE A 269 -4.92 13.76 3.96
C ILE A 269 -4.38 14.48 5.18
N TYR A 270 -3.37 13.89 5.81
CA TYR A 270 -2.57 14.50 6.86
C TYR A 270 -1.10 14.49 6.44
N VAL A 271 -0.49 15.66 6.39
CA VAL A 271 0.96 15.83 6.31
C VAL A 271 1.49 16.01 7.72
N ILE A 272 2.25 15.03 8.21
CA ILE A 272 2.83 14.99 9.54
C ILE A 272 4.28 15.45 9.45
N HIS A 273 4.66 16.39 10.30
CA HIS A 273 6.05 16.74 10.58
C HIS A 273 6.41 16.20 11.97
N LYS A 274 7.36 15.25 12.00
CA LYS A 274 7.93 14.67 13.23
C LYS A 274 8.96 15.60 13.86
#